data_AF-A0A1J3HWV6-F1
#
_entry.id   AF-A0A1J3HWV6-F1
#
_cell.length_a   1.000
_cell.length_b   1.000
_cell.length_c   1.000
_cell.angle_alpha   90.00
_cell.angle_beta   90.00
_cell.angle_gamma   90.00
#
_symmetry.space_group_name_H-M   'P 1'
#
loop_
_entity.id
_entity.type
_entity.pdbx_description
1 polymer ?
#
loop_
_entity_poly.entity_id
_entity_poly.type
_entity_poly.pdbx_seq_one_letter_code
_entity_poly.pdbx_strand_id
1 'polypeptide(L)'
;MGLLNLPASKRNPRQWRLLDIVTAAFFGIVLLFFVLLFTPLGDSMAASGRQTLLLSTASDPRQRQRLVTLVEAGQHLQPIEYCPAEAVAHMPCEDPRRNSQLSREMNFYRERHCPLPEETPLCLIPPPSGYKIPVPWPES
;
A
#
# COMPACT_ATOMS: atom_id res chain seq x y z
N MET A 1 -42.73 -54.40 -6.09
CA MET A 1 -42.17 -53.19 -6.73
C MET A 1 -43.06 -52.01 -6.37
N GLY A 2 -42.68 -51.22 -5.36
CA GLY A 2 -43.47 -50.07 -4.92
C GLY A 2 -43.04 -48.81 -5.66
N LEU A 3 -43.84 -48.35 -6.62
CA LEU A 3 -43.69 -47.04 -7.24
C LEU A 3 -44.23 -45.98 -6.27
N LEU A 4 -43.32 -45.23 -5.64
CA LEU A 4 -43.67 -44.07 -4.83
C LEU A 4 -44.21 -42.97 -5.76
N ASN A 5 -45.54 -42.81 -5.77
CA ASN A 5 -46.22 -41.66 -6.35
C ASN A 5 -46.04 -40.44 -5.43
N LEU A 6 -45.07 -39.58 -5.73
CA LEU A 6 -44.96 -38.27 -5.11
C LEU A 6 -45.95 -37.31 -5.79
N PRO A 7 -46.79 -36.57 -5.03
CA PRO A 7 -47.73 -35.62 -5.60
C PRO A 7 -46.99 -34.44 -6.25
N ALA A 8 -47.38 -34.09 -7.47
CA ALA A 8 -46.84 -32.93 -8.17
C ALA A 8 -47.18 -31.64 -7.41
N SER A 9 -46.17 -31.05 -6.78
CA SER A 9 -46.29 -29.80 -6.03
C SER A 9 -46.68 -28.67 -6.99
N LYS A 10 -47.91 -28.17 -6.86
CA LYS A 10 -48.45 -27.03 -7.62
C LYS A 10 -47.77 -25.74 -7.16
N ARG A 11 -46.51 -25.55 -7.54
CA ARG A 11 -45.71 -24.37 -7.16
C ARG A 11 -45.93 -23.25 -8.18
N ASN A 12 -46.20 -22.05 -7.68
CA ASN A 12 -46.55 -20.89 -8.49
C ASN A 12 -45.30 -20.40 -9.26
N PRO A 13 -45.31 -20.31 -10.60
CA PRO A 13 -44.10 -20.03 -11.38
C PRO A 13 -43.44 -18.67 -11.07
N ARG A 14 -44.20 -17.72 -10.52
CA ARG A 14 -43.68 -16.41 -10.08
C ARG A 14 -42.79 -16.48 -8.84
N GLN A 15 -43.02 -17.45 -7.96
CA GLN A 15 -42.28 -17.60 -6.70
C GLN A 15 -40.83 -18.07 -6.94
N TRP A 16 -40.63 -18.97 -7.93
CA TRP A 16 -39.30 -19.41 -8.34
C TRP A 16 -38.49 -18.29 -8.96
N ARG A 17 -39.12 -17.48 -9.83
CA ARG A 17 -38.45 -16.33 -10.44
C ARG A 17 -37.94 -15.30 -9.42
N LEU A 18 -38.68 -15.06 -8.34
CA LEU A 18 -38.22 -14.16 -7.27
C LEU A 18 -37.05 -14.76 -6.49
N LEU A 19 -37.11 -16.06 -6.16
CA LEU A 19 -36.02 -16.76 -5.49
C LEU A 19 -34.74 -16.77 -6.35
N ASP A 20 -34.88 -16.98 -7.65
CA ASP A 20 -33.77 -16.95 -8.62
C ASP A 20 -33.14 -15.55 -8.72
N ILE A 21 -33.94 -14.48 -8.71
CA ILE A 21 -33.43 -13.10 -8.71
C ILE A 21 -32.69 -12.78 -7.41
N VAL A 22 -33.25 -13.15 -6.26
CA VAL A 22 -32.64 -12.88 -4.95
C VAL A 22 -31.32 -13.65 -4.80
N THR A 23 -31.29 -14.92 -5.24
CA THR A 23 -30.06 -15.72 -5.21
C THR A 23 -29.01 -15.16 -6.18
N ALA A 24 -29.38 -14.79 -7.40
CA ALA A 24 -28.45 -14.16 -8.35
C ALA A 24 -27.87 -12.84 -7.81
N ALA A 25 -28.70 -11.99 -7.19
CA ALA A 25 -28.23 -10.76 -6.56
C ALA A 25 -27.25 -11.02 -5.42
N PHE A 26 -27.54 -12.00 -4.55
CA PHE A 26 -26.65 -12.39 -3.46
C PHE A 26 -25.28 -12.86 -3.99
N PHE A 27 -25.26 -13.78 -4.95
CA PHE A 27 -24.00 -14.26 -5.54
C PHE A 27 -23.25 -13.15 -6.30
N GLY A 28 -23.96 -12.23 -6.96
CA GLY A 28 -23.37 -11.06 -7.61
C GLY A 28 -22.68 -10.11 -6.63
N ILE A 29 -23.31 -9.84 -5.47
CA ILE A 29 -22.71 -9.00 -4.42
C ILE A 29 -21.47 -9.68 -3.82
N VAL A 30 -21.55 -10.98 -3.53
CA VAL A 30 -20.41 -11.75 -3.00
C VAL A 30 -19.25 -11.77 -4.00
N LEU A 31 -19.54 -11.96 -5.28
CA LEU A 31 -18.53 -11.92 -6.34
C LEU A 31 -17.90 -10.53 -6.46
N LEU A 32 -18.70 -9.46 -6.44
CA LEU A 32 -18.20 -8.08 -6.46
C LEU A 32 -17.32 -7.78 -5.24
N PHE A 33 -17.70 -8.23 -4.05
CA PHE A 33 -16.90 -8.09 -2.84
C PHE A 33 -15.54 -8.79 -3.00
N PHE A 34 -15.50 -10.02 -3.51
CA PHE A 34 -14.26 -10.73 -3.75
C PHE A 34 -13.40 -10.10 -4.85
N VAL A 35 -14.02 -9.55 -5.91
CA VAL A 35 -13.29 -8.77 -6.92
C VAL A 35 -12.66 -7.54 -6.29
N LEU A 36 -13.38 -6.79 -5.45
CA LEU A 36 -12.82 -5.63 -4.77
C LEU A 36 -11.70 -5.99 -3.78
N LEU A 37 -11.73 -7.17 -3.16
CA LEU A 37 -10.67 -7.61 -2.24
C LEU A 37 -9.43 -8.17 -2.93
N PHE A 38 -9.62 -8.93 -4.01
CA PHE A 38 -8.54 -9.72 -4.63
C PHE A 38 -8.04 -9.13 -5.96
N THR A 39 -8.62 -8.03 -6.43
CA THR A 39 -8.16 -7.32 -7.64
C THR A 39 -7.80 -5.87 -7.30
N PRO A 40 -6.85 -5.26 -8.05
CA PRO A 40 -6.35 -3.91 -7.76
C PRO A 40 -7.39 -2.78 -7.92
N LEU A 41 -8.62 -3.11 -8.35
CA LEU A 41 -9.72 -2.15 -8.41
C LEU A 41 -10.16 -1.65 -7.01
N GLY A 42 -10.01 -2.46 -5.96
CA GLY A 42 -10.32 -2.05 -4.58
C GLY A 42 -9.23 -1.22 -3.90
N ASP A 43 -7.96 -1.46 -4.25
CA ASP A 43 -6.81 -0.75 -3.67
C ASP A 43 -6.76 0.73 -4.07
N SER A 44 -7.38 1.09 -5.20
CA SER A 44 -7.42 2.47 -5.70
C SER A 44 -8.22 3.43 -4.79
N MET A 45 -9.15 2.92 -3.97
CA MET A 45 -9.92 3.75 -3.03
C MET A 45 -9.27 3.87 -1.65
N ALA A 46 -8.42 2.92 -1.25
CA ALA A 46 -7.70 2.97 0.02
C ALA A 46 -6.37 3.77 -0.06
N ALA A 47 -5.75 3.85 -1.24
CA ALA A 47 -4.43 4.46 -1.41
C ALA A 47 -4.41 5.93 -1.87
N SER A 48 -5.52 6.50 -2.38
CA SER A 48 -5.47 7.75 -3.16
C SER A 48 -5.42 9.05 -2.35
N GLY A 49 -5.70 9.02 -1.04
CA GLY A 49 -5.88 10.26 -0.25
C GLY A 49 -4.66 10.80 0.50
N ARG A 50 -3.71 9.94 0.90
CA ARG A 50 -2.64 10.33 1.86
C ARG A 50 -1.21 10.20 1.35
N GLN A 51 -0.90 9.18 0.55
CA GLN A 51 0.45 9.00 0.01
C GLN A 51 0.82 10.04 -1.04
N THR A 52 -0.15 10.50 -1.84
CA THR A 52 0.06 11.53 -2.87
C THR A 52 0.46 12.88 -2.28
N LEU A 53 -0.03 13.23 -1.07
CA LEU A 53 0.31 14.48 -0.40
C LEU A 53 1.74 14.48 0.18
N LEU A 54 2.20 13.35 0.75
CA LEU A 54 3.57 13.24 1.27
C LEU A 54 4.63 13.19 0.16
N LEU A 55 4.31 12.52 -0.96
CA LEU A 55 5.18 12.53 -2.13
C LEU A 55 5.20 13.93 -2.78
N SER A 56 4.07 14.65 -2.86
CA SER A 56 4.03 15.96 -3.51
C SER A 56 4.72 17.09 -2.74
N THR A 57 4.79 17.04 -1.40
CA THR A 57 5.58 18.01 -0.62
C THR A 57 7.07 17.72 -0.65
N ALA A 58 7.46 16.47 -0.93
CA ALA A 58 8.87 16.05 -1.08
C ALA A 58 9.37 16.08 -2.55
N SER A 59 8.50 16.34 -3.53
CA SER A 59 8.78 16.10 -4.96
C SER A 59 9.18 17.33 -5.77
N ASP A 60 9.86 18.34 -5.21
CA ASP A 60 10.67 19.21 -6.09
C ASP A 60 12.08 18.65 -6.18
N PRO A 61 12.43 17.90 -7.25
CA PRO A 61 13.77 17.33 -7.43
C PRO A 61 14.86 18.41 -7.37
N ARG A 62 14.53 19.66 -7.76
CA ARG A 62 15.50 20.77 -7.65
C ARG A 62 15.78 21.18 -6.21
N GLN A 63 14.79 21.07 -5.33
CA GLN A 63 14.94 21.42 -3.92
C GLN A 63 15.78 20.36 -3.17
N ARG A 64 15.59 19.08 -3.49
CA ARG A 64 16.40 17.98 -2.96
C ARG A 64 17.87 18.15 -3.30
N GLN A 65 18.20 18.40 -4.57
CA GLN A 65 19.58 18.57 -5.01
C GLN A 65 20.24 19.75 -4.32
N ARG A 66 19.50 20.87 -4.20
CA ARG A 66 19.98 22.05 -3.47
C ARG A 66 20.27 21.72 -2.00
N LEU A 67 19.39 20.98 -1.32
CA LEU A 67 19.60 20.59 0.07
C LEU A 67 20.82 19.68 0.23
N VAL A 68 20.99 18.67 -0.64
CA VAL A 68 22.18 17.80 -0.65
C VAL A 68 23.45 18.61 -0.82
N THR A 69 23.51 19.53 -1.80
CA THR A 69 24.70 20.37 -2.00
C THR A 69 25.03 21.26 -0.81
N LEU A 70 24.01 21.75 -0.09
CA LEU A 70 24.22 22.57 1.11
C LEU A 70 24.76 21.74 2.28
N VAL A 71 24.24 20.52 2.46
CA VAL A 71 24.71 19.57 3.48
C VAL A 71 26.15 19.14 3.20
N GLU A 72 26.47 18.80 1.94
CA GLU A 72 27.83 18.45 1.52
C GLU A 72 28.82 19.61 1.71
N ALA A 73 28.36 20.85 1.53
CA ALA A 73 29.14 22.05 1.78
C ALA A 73 29.28 22.41 3.28
N GLY A 74 28.76 21.59 4.20
CA GLY A 74 28.78 21.85 5.64
C GLY A 74 27.88 23.01 6.08
N GLN A 75 26.98 23.49 5.21
CA GLN A 75 26.06 24.57 5.51
C GLN A 75 24.75 24.03 6.09
N HIS A 76 24.68 23.94 7.41
CA HIS A 76 23.47 23.61 8.17
C HIS A 76 22.48 24.79 8.26
N LEU A 77 22.20 25.47 7.16
CA LEU A 77 21.41 26.71 7.15
C LEU A 77 19.89 26.47 7.11
N GLN A 78 19.43 25.28 6.73
CA GLN A 78 18.01 24.92 6.65
C GLN A 78 17.75 23.68 7.52
N PRO A 79 16.82 23.74 8.49
CA PRO A 79 16.44 22.57 9.27
C PRO A 79 15.76 21.55 8.35
N ILE A 80 16.32 20.34 8.29
CA ILE A 80 15.68 19.21 7.61
C ILE A 80 14.54 18.72 8.50
N GLU A 81 13.34 18.59 7.93
CA GLU A 81 12.18 18.14 8.68
C GLU A 81 12.28 16.66 9.08
N TYR A 82 11.60 16.31 10.17
CA TYR A 82 11.49 14.91 10.58
C TYR A 82 10.57 14.13 9.65
N CYS A 83 10.91 12.86 9.43
CA CYS A 83 10.03 11.94 8.73
C CYS A 83 8.73 11.75 9.53
N PRO A 84 7.58 11.62 8.85
CA PRO A 84 6.34 11.28 9.52
C PRO A 84 6.42 9.88 10.14
N ALA A 85 5.62 9.62 11.17
CA ALA A 85 5.73 8.41 12.00
C ALA A 85 5.62 7.10 11.17
N GLU A 86 4.79 7.11 10.14
CA GLU A 86 4.60 6.01 9.20
C GLU A 86 5.82 5.73 8.30
N ALA A 87 6.70 6.72 8.10
CA ALA A 87 7.87 6.61 7.22
C ALA A 87 9.15 6.24 7.96
N VAL A 88 9.18 6.30 9.30
CA VAL A 88 10.35 6.02 10.15
C VAL A 88 10.90 4.61 9.92
N ALA A 89 10.02 3.62 9.73
CA ALA A 89 10.37 2.21 9.50
C ALA A 89 10.13 1.77 8.04
N HIS A 90 9.98 2.73 7.12
CA HIS A 90 9.73 2.41 5.73
C HIS A 90 11.01 1.87 5.07
N MET A 91 10.91 0.67 4.49
CA MET A 91 11.99 0.02 3.74
C MET A 91 11.66 0.04 2.24
N PRO A 92 11.99 1.11 1.50
CA PRO A 92 11.50 1.33 0.15
C PRO A 92 11.96 0.28 -0.88
N CYS A 93 13.12 -0.33 -0.65
CA CYS A 93 13.66 -1.38 -1.53
C CYS A 93 12.99 -2.75 -1.33
N GLU A 94 12.24 -2.93 -0.24
CA GLU A 94 11.55 -4.18 0.11
C GLU A 94 10.02 -3.98 0.14
N ASP A 95 9.51 -2.92 -0.50
CA ASP A 95 8.09 -2.60 -0.53
C ASP A 95 7.28 -3.66 -1.30
N PRO A 96 6.37 -4.41 -0.64
CA PRO A 96 5.54 -5.42 -1.30
C PRO A 96 4.72 -4.85 -2.46
N ARG A 97 4.30 -3.58 -2.40
CA ARG A 97 3.51 -2.93 -3.44
C ARG A 97 4.29 -2.69 -4.72
N ARG A 98 5.61 -2.47 -4.62
CA ARG A 98 6.49 -2.37 -5.79
C ARG A 98 6.84 -3.76 -6.29
N ASN A 99 7.19 -4.68 -5.39
CA ASN A 99 7.53 -6.05 -5.77
C ASN A 99 6.37 -6.78 -6.47
N SER A 100 5.11 -6.51 -6.12
CA SER A 100 3.94 -7.10 -6.79
C SER A 100 3.75 -6.65 -8.24
N GLN A 101 4.37 -5.55 -8.65
CA GLN A 101 4.29 -5.00 -10.01
C GLN A 101 5.43 -5.51 -10.92
N LEU A 102 6.43 -6.18 -10.33
CA LEU A 102 7.59 -6.70 -11.05
C LEU A 102 7.30 -8.07 -11.64
N SER A 103 8.06 -8.41 -12.68
CA SER A 103 7.91 -9.67 -13.39
C SER A 103 8.29 -10.86 -12.50
N ARG A 104 7.62 -12.00 -12.73
CA ARG A 104 7.87 -13.25 -12.01
C ARG A 104 8.90 -14.14 -12.69
N GLU A 105 9.30 -13.78 -13.90
CA GLU A 105 10.31 -14.49 -14.65
C GLU A 105 11.64 -14.44 -13.88
N MET A 106 12.31 -15.59 -13.77
CA MET A 106 13.61 -15.73 -13.10
C MET A 106 13.65 -15.21 -11.65
N ASN A 107 12.51 -15.05 -10.98
CA ASN A 107 12.40 -14.43 -9.66
C ASN A 107 12.84 -12.95 -9.60
N PHE A 108 12.71 -12.21 -10.71
CA PHE A 108 13.07 -10.78 -10.76
C PHE A 108 12.40 -9.94 -9.65
N TYR A 109 11.12 -10.21 -9.35
CA TYR A 109 10.40 -9.56 -8.23
C TYR A 109 10.99 -9.77 -6.83
N ARG A 110 11.91 -10.73 -6.64
CA ARG A 110 12.59 -11.00 -5.36
C ARG A 110 13.92 -10.26 -5.21
N GLU A 111 14.40 -9.62 -6.26
CA GLU A 111 15.61 -8.83 -6.21
C GLU A 111 15.37 -7.48 -5.51
N ARG A 112 16.46 -6.79 -5.14
CA ARG A 112 16.38 -5.49 -4.46
C ARG A 112 16.16 -4.39 -5.49
N HIS A 113 14.91 -3.94 -5.62
CA HIS A 113 14.54 -2.83 -6.50
C HIS A 113 14.31 -1.60 -5.65
N CYS A 114 15.31 -0.75 -5.49
CA CYS A 114 15.14 0.52 -4.77
C CYS A 114 14.52 1.59 -5.69
N PRO A 115 13.71 2.51 -5.16
CA PRO A 115 13.30 3.71 -5.90
C PRO A 115 14.51 4.59 -6.21
N LEU A 116 14.35 5.46 -7.21
CA LEU A 116 15.38 6.43 -7.53
C LEU A 116 15.54 7.44 -6.39
N PRO A 117 16.73 8.04 -6.19
CA PRO A 117 16.94 9.02 -5.13
C PRO A 117 15.95 10.19 -5.18
N GLU A 118 15.58 10.65 -6.39
CA GLU A 118 14.58 11.70 -6.64
C GLU A 118 13.18 11.35 -6.10
N GLU A 119 12.85 10.06 -6.04
CA GLU A 119 11.56 9.54 -5.57
C GLU A 119 11.56 9.30 -4.05
N THR A 120 12.72 9.43 -3.40
CA THR A 120 12.85 9.23 -1.95
C THR A 120 12.77 10.55 -1.20
N PRO A 121 11.92 10.65 -0.16
CA PRO A 121 11.87 11.84 0.66
C PRO A 121 13.19 12.05 1.41
N LEU A 122 13.61 13.30 1.53
CA LEU A 122 14.78 13.69 2.31
C LEU A 122 14.33 14.25 3.67
N CYS A 123 14.34 13.41 4.69
CA CYS A 123 13.89 13.74 6.04
C CYS A 123 14.78 13.08 7.10
N LEU A 124 14.75 13.62 8.32
CA LEU A 124 15.45 13.06 9.48
C LEU A 124 14.59 12.01 10.18
N ILE A 125 15.16 10.84 10.45
CA ILE A 125 14.51 9.83 11.27
C ILE A 125 14.52 10.35 12.72
N PRO A 126 13.37 10.53 13.38
CA PRO A 126 13.33 11.01 14.76
C PRO A 126 13.94 9.97 15.70
N PRO A 127 14.62 10.40 16.78
CA PRO A 127 15.12 9.49 17.78
C PRO A 127 13.97 8.74 18.48
N PRO A 128 14.14 7.44 18.81
CA PRO A 128 13.12 6.70 19.54
C PRO A 128 12.94 7.25 20.97
N SER A 129 11.77 6.97 21.56
CA SER A 129 11.50 7.35 22.95
C SER A 129 12.56 6.78 23.89
N GLY A 130 13.13 7.65 24.74
CA GLY A 130 14.18 7.26 25.69
C GLY A 130 15.58 7.15 25.09
N TYR A 131 15.79 7.52 23.83
CA TYR A 131 17.13 7.61 23.25
C TYR A 131 17.98 8.62 24.03
N LYS A 132 19.17 8.19 24.46
CA LYS A 132 20.16 9.03 25.13
C LYS A 132 21.32 9.26 24.19
N ILE A 133 21.79 10.50 24.11
CA ILE A 133 23.01 10.83 23.36
C ILE A 133 24.16 10.02 23.96
N PRO A 134 24.92 9.26 23.15
CA PRO A 134 26.01 8.45 23.64
C PRO A 134 27.07 9.32 24.34
N VAL A 135 27.76 8.73 25.31
CA VAL A 135 28.85 9.39 26.03
C VAL A 135 29.98 9.72 25.04
N PRO A 136 30.52 10.94 25.05
CA PRO A 136 31.61 11.31 24.15
C PRO A 136 32.82 10.39 24.37
N TRP A 137 33.58 10.14 23.30
CA TRP A 137 34.85 9.44 23.40
C TRP A 137 35.81 10.21 24.32
N PRO A 138 36.61 9.53 25.17
CA PRO A 138 37.66 10.19 25.93
C PRO A 138 38.66 10.88 25.00
N GLU A 139 39.11 12.07 25.40
CA GLU A 139 40.27 12.71 24.78
C GLU A 139 41.52 11.89 25.11
N SER A 140 42.31 11.58 24.08
CA SER A 140 43.53 10.77 24.16
C SER A 140 44.67 11.49 24.87
#